data_AF-A0A7W8JBL5-F1
#
_entry.id   AF-A0A7W8JBL5-F1
#
_cell.length_a   1.000
_cell.length_b   1.000
_cell.length_c   1.000
_cell.angle_alpha   90.00
_cell.angle_beta   90.00
_cell.angle_gamma   90.00
#
_symmetry.space_group_name_H-M   'P 1'
#
loop_
_entity.id
_entity.type
_entity.pdbx_description
1 polymer ?
#
loop_
_entity_poly.entity_id
_entity_poly.type
_entity_poly.pdbx_seq_one_letter_code
_entity_poly.pdbx_strand_id
1 'polypeptide(L)'
;MTEAILDMQERLRQRIGRPSRVRSIAIRFTEDEARELEDVASAQCTTVREWAREFLLREARRDDADALFTELVATRMLMVNLFKPLITGKPVSPEWVTEVMAAVRKEKRKAAQEVRRQYSEENAGGR
;
A
#
# COMPACT_ATOMS: atom_id res chain seq x y z
N MET A 1 -41.51 21.37 -6.85
CA MET A 1 -40.61 22.19 -7.69
C MET A 1 -39.13 21.95 -7.40
N THR A 2 -38.76 21.59 -6.17
CA THR A 2 -37.36 21.36 -5.74
C THR A 2 -36.79 20.00 -6.16
N GLU A 3 -37.61 18.96 -6.26
CA GLU A 3 -37.18 17.60 -6.67
C GLU A 3 -36.75 17.53 -8.14
N ALA A 4 -37.44 18.23 -9.04
CA ALA A 4 -37.10 18.26 -10.46
C ALA A 4 -35.74 18.94 -10.73
N ILE A 5 -35.34 19.90 -9.88
CA ILE A 5 -34.03 20.56 -9.96
C ILE A 5 -32.92 19.60 -9.51
N LEU A 6 -33.19 18.74 -8.52
CA LEU A 6 -32.24 17.74 -8.03
C LEU A 6 -31.96 16.64 -9.07
N ASP A 7 -33.02 16.13 -9.73
CA ASP A 7 -32.93 15.13 -10.81
C ASP A 7 -32.12 15.65 -12.01
N MET A 8 -32.31 16.92 -12.38
CA MET A 8 -31.57 17.53 -13.48
C MET A 8 -30.07 17.70 -13.16
N GLN A 9 -29.71 17.98 -11.90
CA GLN A 9 -28.31 18.07 -11.49
C GLN A 9 -27.60 16.72 -11.46
N GLU A 10 -28.28 15.65 -11.02
CA GLU A 10 -27.71 14.29 -11.05
C GLU A 10 -27.52 13.78 -12.49
N ARG A 11 -28.47 14.06 -13.37
CA ARG A 11 -28.39 13.71 -14.80
C ARG A 11 -27.30 14.49 -15.54
N LEU A 12 -27.04 15.73 -15.14
CA LEU A 12 -25.90 16.51 -15.64
C LEU A 12 -24.57 15.96 -15.11
N ARG A 13 -24.48 15.57 -13.84
CA ARG A 13 -23.29 14.90 -13.29
C ARG A 13 -22.98 13.58 -13.98
N GLN A 14 -24.00 12.80 -14.37
CA GLN A 14 -23.84 11.56 -15.12
C GLN A 14 -23.34 11.77 -16.56
N ARG A 15 -23.51 12.97 -17.14
CA ARG A 15 -23.00 13.33 -18.48
C ARG A 15 -21.63 14.02 -18.46
N ILE A 16 -21.16 14.45 -17.30
CA ILE A 16 -19.80 14.98 -17.16
C ILE A 16 -18.88 13.76 -17.08
N GLY A 17 -18.23 13.44 -18.20
CA GLY A 17 -17.16 12.45 -18.25
C GLY A 17 -16.07 12.72 -17.20
N ARG A 18 -15.15 11.77 -17.01
CA ARG A 18 -14.04 11.86 -16.04
C ARG A 18 -13.53 13.30 -15.92
N PRO A 19 -13.44 13.86 -14.70
CA PRO A 19 -13.05 15.26 -14.50
C PRO A 19 -11.76 15.57 -15.27
N SER A 20 -11.74 16.71 -15.94
CA SER A 20 -10.60 17.11 -16.77
C SER A 20 -9.33 17.23 -15.92
N ARG A 21 -8.19 16.87 -16.51
CA ARG A 21 -6.89 16.96 -15.83
C ARG A 21 -6.55 18.45 -15.65
N VAL A 22 -6.27 18.87 -14.41
CA VAL A 22 -6.14 20.31 -14.05
C VAL A 22 -4.69 20.75 -13.84
N ARG A 23 -3.73 19.83 -13.67
CA ARG A 23 -2.32 20.13 -13.38
C ARG A 23 -1.38 19.24 -14.19
N SER A 24 -0.22 19.80 -14.57
CA SER A 24 0.89 19.11 -15.23
C SER A 24 2.13 19.13 -14.33
N ILE A 25 2.87 18.01 -14.30
CA ILE A 25 4.16 17.87 -13.59
C ILE A 25 5.20 17.53 -14.66
N ALA A 26 6.24 18.35 -14.79
CA ALA A 26 7.30 18.14 -15.76
C ALA A 26 8.53 17.50 -15.09
N ILE A 27 9.07 16.45 -15.72
CA ILE A 27 10.27 15.73 -15.30
C ILE A 27 11.14 15.55 -16.55
N ARG A 28 12.46 15.68 -16.42
CA ARG A 28 13.40 15.43 -17.51
C ARG A 28 14.06 14.07 -17.30
N PHE A 29 14.28 13.37 -18.41
CA PHE A 29 14.94 12.08 -18.47
C PHE A 29 16.10 12.18 -19.46
N THR A 30 17.11 11.36 -19.27
CA THR A 30 18.09 11.05 -20.31
C THR A 30 17.43 10.24 -21.43
N GLU A 31 18.13 10.11 -22.56
CA GLU A 31 17.63 9.35 -23.70
C GLU A 31 17.41 7.87 -23.36
N ASP A 32 18.32 7.28 -22.58
CA ASP A 32 18.23 5.87 -22.19
C ASP A 32 17.09 5.64 -21.20
N GLU A 33 16.92 6.52 -20.20
CA GLU A 33 15.76 6.48 -19.30
C GLU A 33 14.45 6.65 -20.06
N ALA A 34 14.38 7.53 -21.04
CA ALA A 34 13.17 7.72 -21.86
C ALA A 34 12.82 6.44 -22.64
N ARG A 35 13.83 5.77 -23.24
CA ARG A 35 13.66 4.51 -23.95
C ARG A 35 13.15 3.39 -23.05
N GLU A 36 13.70 3.26 -21.84
CA GLU A 36 13.22 2.27 -20.86
C GLU A 36 11.74 2.49 -20.52
N LEU A 37 11.31 3.74 -20.34
CA LEU A 37 9.91 4.06 -20.04
C LEU A 37 8.98 3.74 -21.23
N GLU A 38 9.45 3.97 -22.46
CA GLU A 38 8.74 3.63 -23.70
C GLU A 38 8.59 2.12 -23.86
N ASP A 39 9.63 1.34 -23.59
CA ASP A 39 9.60 -0.13 -23.66
C ASP A 39 8.59 -0.71 -22.66
N VAL A 40 8.60 -0.21 -21.42
CA VAL A 40 7.66 -0.66 -20.37
C VAL A 40 6.22 -0.29 -20.73
N ALA A 41 5.98 0.92 -21.23
CA ALA A 41 4.64 1.35 -21.63
C ALA A 41 4.14 0.54 -22.83
N SER A 42 5.01 0.29 -23.81
CA SER A 42 4.69 -0.48 -25.02
C SER A 42 4.36 -1.94 -24.68
N ALA A 43 5.12 -2.56 -23.77
CA ALA A 43 4.84 -3.92 -23.28
C ALA A 43 3.46 -4.05 -22.60
N GLN A 44 2.92 -2.93 -22.09
CA GLN A 44 1.59 -2.86 -21.46
C GLN A 44 0.52 -2.28 -22.39
N CYS A 45 0.81 -2.13 -23.69
CA CYS A 45 -0.09 -1.56 -24.69
C CYS A 45 -0.65 -0.19 -24.30
N THR A 46 0.16 0.65 -23.66
CA THR A 46 -0.23 1.97 -23.16
C THR A 46 0.79 3.04 -23.58
N THR A 47 0.44 4.31 -23.37
CA THR A 47 1.38 5.41 -23.59
C THR A 47 2.20 5.67 -22.33
N VAL A 48 3.43 6.15 -22.48
CA VAL A 48 4.29 6.56 -21.35
C VAL A 48 3.55 7.50 -20.39
N ARG A 49 2.75 8.42 -20.93
CA ARG A 49 1.95 9.36 -20.12
C ARG A 49 0.91 8.65 -19.25
N GLU A 50 0.18 7.68 -19.82
CA GLU A 50 -0.86 6.98 -19.06
C GLU A 50 -0.26 6.00 -18.07
N TRP A 51 0.76 5.24 -18.50
CA TRP A 51 1.54 4.37 -17.62
C TRP A 51 2.13 5.13 -16.43
N ALA A 52 2.84 6.24 -16.68
CA ALA A 52 3.49 7.01 -15.63
C ALA A 52 2.46 7.58 -14.65
N ARG A 53 1.30 8.03 -15.16
CA ARG A 53 0.22 8.52 -14.31
C ARG A 53 -0.31 7.41 -13.39
N GLU A 54 -0.62 6.25 -13.94
CA GLU A 54 -1.11 5.11 -13.16
C GLU A 54 -0.08 4.66 -12.14
N PHE A 55 1.19 4.56 -12.55
CA PHE A 55 2.30 4.23 -11.66
C PHE A 55 2.44 5.23 -10.52
N LEU A 56 2.53 6.53 -10.81
CA LEU A 56 2.69 7.58 -9.80
C LEU A 56 1.50 7.66 -8.84
N LEU A 57 0.27 7.51 -9.35
CA LEU A 57 -0.92 7.50 -8.49
C LEU A 57 -1.02 6.21 -7.67
N ARG A 58 -0.64 5.07 -8.25
CA ARG A 58 -0.55 3.81 -7.51
C ARG A 58 0.44 3.96 -6.38
N GLU A 59 1.64 4.45 -6.67
CA GLU A 59 2.71 4.60 -5.69
C GLU A 59 2.38 5.64 -4.62
N ALA A 60 1.80 6.79 -4.99
CA ALA A 60 1.35 7.79 -4.03
C ALA A 60 0.21 7.31 -3.11
N ARG A 61 -0.56 6.31 -3.55
CA ARG A 61 -1.62 5.67 -2.76
C ARG A 61 -1.14 4.38 -2.09
N ARG A 62 0.10 3.96 -2.38
CA ARG A 62 0.62 2.66 -1.98
C ARG A 62 0.95 2.69 -0.51
N ASP A 63 -0.04 2.32 0.29
CA ASP A 63 0.15 1.84 1.65
C ASP A 63 0.68 0.38 1.67
N ASP A 64 0.86 -0.26 0.51
CA ASP A 64 1.15 -1.71 0.43
C ASP A 64 2.56 -2.10 0.88
N ALA A 65 3.53 -1.18 0.83
CA ALA A 65 4.81 -1.40 1.49
C ALA A 65 4.62 -1.53 3.00
N ASP A 66 3.62 -0.85 3.58
CA ASP A 66 3.19 -1.09 4.95
C ASP A 66 2.38 -2.38 5.08
N ALA A 67 1.50 -2.75 4.13
CA ALA A 67 0.69 -3.96 4.26
C ALA A 67 1.53 -5.26 4.25
N LEU A 68 2.39 -5.47 3.25
CA LEU A 68 3.24 -6.66 3.19
C LEU A 68 4.23 -6.72 4.35
N PHE A 69 4.84 -5.59 4.69
CA PHE A 69 5.74 -5.49 5.84
C PHE A 69 5.00 -5.75 7.16
N THR A 70 3.77 -5.24 7.30
CA THR A 70 2.90 -5.50 8.45
C THR A 70 2.55 -6.97 8.57
N GLU A 71 2.20 -7.66 7.47
CA GLU A 71 1.96 -9.09 7.52
C GLU A 71 3.23 -9.89 7.85
N LEU A 72 4.39 -9.49 7.33
CA LEU A 72 5.66 -10.14 7.66
C LEU A 72 6.03 -9.99 9.15
N VAL A 73 5.82 -8.80 9.72
CA VAL A 73 5.96 -8.56 11.16
C VAL A 73 4.93 -9.37 11.96
N ALA A 74 3.68 -9.46 11.49
CA ALA A 74 2.65 -10.29 12.11
C ALA A 74 3.03 -11.78 12.12
N THR A 75 3.58 -12.32 11.01
CA THR A 75 4.08 -13.69 10.94
C THR A 75 5.21 -13.90 11.94
N ARG A 76 6.18 -12.98 12.03
CA ARG A 76 7.24 -13.04 13.04
C ARG A 76 6.66 -13.05 14.47
N MET A 77 5.67 -12.22 14.76
CA MET A 77 5.00 -12.20 16.08
C MET A 77 4.33 -13.53 16.40
N LEU A 78 3.60 -14.12 15.44
CA LEU A 78 2.96 -15.44 15.60
C LEU A 78 4.01 -16.52 15.89
N MET A 79 5.09 -16.54 15.10
CA MET A 79 6.18 -17.51 15.29
C MET A 79 6.82 -17.39 16.67
N VAL A 80 7.18 -16.18 17.10
CA VAL A 80 7.79 -15.96 18.43
C VAL A 80 6.84 -16.38 19.56
N ASN A 81 5.55 -16.04 19.44
CA ASN A 81 4.56 -16.44 20.42
C ASN A 81 4.40 -17.97 20.47
N LEU A 82 4.46 -18.67 19.34
CA LEU A 82 4.35 -20.13 19.26
C LEU A 82 5.61 -20.86 19.73
N PHE A 83 6.81 -20.34 19.43
CA PHE A 83 8.06 -21.02 19.79
C PHE A 83 8.26 -21.14 21.29
N LYS A 84 7.89 -20.11 22.07
CA LYS A 84 8.06 -20.12 23.53
C LYS A 84 7.35 -21.30 24.22
N PRO A 85 6.04 -21.54 24.03
CA PRO A 85 5.36 -22.70 24.61
C PRO A 85 5.87 -24.02 24.03
N LEU A 86 6.15 -24.09 22.73
CA LEU A 86 6.63 -25.34 22.10
C LEU A 86 7.99 -25.80 22.66
N ILE A 87 8.95 -24.89 22.80
CA ILE A 87 10.28 -25.20 23.34
C ILE A 87 10.22 -25.55 24.84
N THR A 88 9.26 -24.98 25.56
CA THR A 88 9.09 -25.23 27.00
C THR A 88 8.18 -26.44 27.30
N GLY A 89 7.72 -27.16 26.25
CA GLY A 89 6.84 -28.32 26.39
C GLY A 89 5.45 -27.99 26.94
N LYS A 90 5.04 -26.72 26.90
CA LYS A 90 3.71 -26.30 27.36
C LYS A 90 2.67 -26.68 26.30
N PRO A 91 1.52 -27.23 26.71
CA PRO A 91 0.45 -27.54 25.77
C PRO A 91 -0.06 -26.25 25.11
N VAL A 92 -0.20 -26.29 23.78
CA VAL A 92 -0.77 -25.20 22.97
C VAL A 92 -2.21 -25.59 22.66
N SER A 93 -3.17 -24.98 23.37
CA SER A 93 -4.60 -25.24 23.13
C SER A 93 -5.14 -24.43 21.95
N PRO A 94 -6.22 -24.87 21.28
CA PRO A 94 -6.87 -24.11 20.23
C PRO A 94 -7.33 -22.71 20.67
N GLU A 95 -7.77 -22.57 21.91
CA GLU A 95 -8.21 -21.31 22.51
C GLU A 95 -7.04 -20.34 22.61
N TRP A 96 -5.90 -20.81 23.11
CA TRP A 96 -4.69 -20.01 23.20
C TRP A 96 -4.22 -19.53 21.81
N VAL A 97 -4.26 -20.40 20.79
CA VAL A 97 -3.90 -20.02 19.42
C VAL A 97 -4.84 -18.91 18.90
N THR A 98 -6.13 -19.00 19.21
CA THR A 98 -7.12 -18.00 18.83
C THR A 98 -6.86 -16.66 19.51
N GLU A 99 -6.53 -16.67 20.80
CA GLU A 99 -6.15 -15.47 21.56
C GLU A 99 -4.91 -14.80 20.97
N VAL A 100 -3.87 -15.57 20.67
CA VAL A 100 -2.64 -15.05 20.05
C VAL A 100 -2.93 -14.47 18.67
N MET A 101 -3.74 -15.13 17.85
CA MET A 101 -4.14 -14.56 16.55
C MET A 101 -4.95 -13.27 16.69
N ALA A 102 -5.77 -13.14 17.72
CA ALA A 102 -6.52 -11.91 18.00
C ALA A 102 -5.58 -10.77 18.46
N ALA A 103 -4.65 -11.07 19.37
CA ALA A 103 -3.64 -10.12 19.84
C ALA A 103 -2.77 -9.62 18.69
N VAL A 104 -2.24 -10.52 17.85
CA VAL A 104 -1.44 -10.15 16.67
C VAL A 104 -2.25 -9.31 15.69
N ARG A 105 -3.51 -9.64 15.41
CA ARG A 105 -4.37 -8.81 14.54
C ARG A 105 -4.54 -7.39 15.05
N LYS A 106 -4.65 -7.22 16.37
CA LYS A 106 -4.79 -5.91 17.03
C LYS A 106 -3.49 -5.10 16.97
N GLU A 107 -2.35 -5.75 17.14
CA GLU A 107 -1.07 -5.07 17.38
C GLU A 107 -0.16 -4.95 16.15
N LYS A 108 -0.35 -5.77 15.11
CA LYS A 108 0.57 -5.88 13.97
C LYS A 108 0.94 -4.56 13.31
N ARG A 109 -0.01 -3.63 13.17
CA ARG A 109 0.23 -2.32 12.55
C ARG A 109 1.18 -1.45 13.39
N LYS A 110 0.97 -1.42 14.71
CA LYS A 110 1.84 -0.67 15.64
C LYS A 110 3.23 -1.30 15.68
N ALA A 111 3.30 -2.63 15.75
CA ALA A 111 4.57 -3.35 15.74
C ALA A 111 5.36 -3.09 14.44
N ALA A 112 4.69 -3.09 13.28
CA ALA A 112 5.31 -2.80 12.00
C ALA A 112 5.86 -1.37 11.94
N GLN A 113 5.09 -0.37 12.40
CA GLN A 113 5.57 1.02 12.48
C GLN A 113 6.83 1.15 13.34
N GLU A 114 6.88 0.47 14.49
CA GLU A 114 8.03 0.50 15.38
C GLU A 114 9.28 -0.11 14.76
N VAL A 115 9.16 -1.31 14.16
CA VAL A 115 10.30 -1.98 13.49
C VAL A 115 10.81 -1.12 12.33
N ARG A 116 9.92 -0.46 11.60
CA ARG A 116 10.31 0.42 10.49
C ARG A 116 11.07 1.65 10.97
N ARG A 117 10.65 2.23 12.10
CA ARG A 117 11.35 3.35 12.74
C ARG A 117 12.79 2.95 13.13
N GLN A 118 12.96 1.79 13.76
CA GLN A 118 14.28 1.29 14.15
C GLN A 118 15.23 1.18 12.96
N TYR A 119 14.81 0.56 11.85
CA TYR A 119 15.64 0.48 10.65
C TYR A 119 15.93 1.85 10.01
N SER A 120 15.00 2.81 10.11
CA SER A 120 15.23 4.16 9.59
C SER A 120 16.25 4.95 10.42
N GLU A 121 16.24 4.76 11.75
CA GLU A 121 17.19 5.38 12.67
C GLU A 121 18.59 4.75 12.54
N GLU A 122 18.68 3.41 12.40
CA GLU A 122 19.93 2.69 12.12
C GLU A 122 20.57 3.11 10.79
N ASN A 123 19.77 3.27 9.73
CA ASN A 123 20.25 3.73 8.43
C ASN A 123 20.66 5.22 8.43
N ALA A 124 20.13 6.04 9.34
CA ALA A 124 20.49 7.44 9.50
C ALA A 124 21.76 7.64 10.35
N GLY A 125 22.00 6.76 11.33
CA GLY A 125 23.21 6.79 12.18
C GLY A 125 24.47 6.19 11.56
N GLY A 126 24.35 5.56 10.38
CA GLY A 126 25.45 4.94 9.64
C GLY A 126 26.05 5.79 8.52
N ARG A 127 25.77 7.10 8.46
CA ARG A 127 26.36 8.05 7.49
C ARG A 127 27.22 9.09 8.18
#